data_AF-A0A3Q9EPC5-F1
#
_entry.id   AF-A0A3Q9EPC5-F1
#
_cell.length_a   1.000
_cell.length_b   1.000
_cell.length_c   1.000
_cell.angle_alpha   90.00
_cell.angle_beta   90.00
_cell.angle_gamma   90.00
#
_symmetry.space_group_name_H-M   'P 1'
#
loop_
_entity.id
_entity.type
_entity.pdbx_description
1 polymer ?
#
loop_
_entity_poly.entity_id
_entity_poly.type
_entity_poly.pdbx_seq_one_letter_code
_entity_poly.pdbx_strand_id
1 'polypeptide(L)' 'MHSDPLREQLMRERARRELVISSIRAHLAEQPSPRAVRACARRWVRDVHFIADGVIAALNSTENE' A
#
# COMPACT_ATOMS: atom_id res chain seq x y z
N MET A 1 0.67 24.03 -21.54
CA MET A 1 0.67 22.56 -21.51
C MET A 1 -0.56 22.10 -20.76
N HIS A 2 -1.57 21.57 -21.43
CA HIS A 2 -2.62 20.81 -20.73
C HIS A 2 -2.00 19.47 -20.34
N SER A 3 -1.84 19.23 -19.05
CA SER A 3 -1.44 17.94 -18.53
C SER A 3 -2.57 16.95 -18.78
N ASP A 4 -2.23 15.82 -19.39
CA ASP A 4 -3.15 14.71 -19.59
C ASP A 4 -3.70 14.25 -18.21
N PRO A 5 -5.03 14.24 -17.99
CA PRO A 5 -5.64 13.83 -16.73
C PRO A 5 -5.18 12.44 -16.25
N LEU A 6 -4.92 11.52 -17.18
CA LEU A 6 -4.39 10.19 -16.86
C LEU A 6 -2.96 10.27 -16.32
N ARG A 7 -2.13 11.14 -16.91
CA ARG A 7 -0.76 11.38 -16.44
C ARG A 7 -0.77 12.00 -15.05
N GLU A 8 -1.67 12.93 -14.76
CA GLU A 8 -1.80 13.52 -13.42
C GLU A 8 -2.24 12.49 -12.38
N GLN A 9 -3.23 11.66 -12.71
CA GLN A 9 -3.66 10.56 -11.85
C GLN A 9 -2.49 9.62 -11.55
N LEU A 10 -1.76 9.19 -12.57
CA LEU A 10 -0.61 8.30 -12.41
C LEU A 10 0.48 8.93 -11.52
N MET A 11 0.75 10.24 -11.67
CA MET A 11 1.72 10.93 -10.82
C MET A 11 1.25 10.99 -9.37
N ARG A 12 -0.04 11.26 -9.11
CA ARG A 12 -0.61 11.26 -7.76
C ARG A 12 -0.54 9.88 -7.11
N GLU A 13 -0.85 8.83 -7.85
CA GLU A 13 -0.75 7.44 -7.37
C GLU A 13 0.68 7.06 -7.03
N ARG A 14 1.64 7.43 -7.88
CA ARG A 14 3.08 7.22 -7.63
C ARG A 14 3.56 7.98 -6.39
N ALA A 15 3.18 9.25 -6.25
CA ALA A 15 3.54 10.05 -5.09
C ALA A 15 2.98 9.46 -3.79
N ARG A 16 1.71 9.07 -3.79
CA ARG A 16 1.08 8.39 -2.63
C ARG A 16 1.81 7.09 -2.29
N ARG A 17 2.12 6.27 -3.31
CA ARG A 17 2.85 5.02 -3.11
C ARG A 17 4.22 5.26 -2.49
N GLU A 18 4.96 6.27 -2.94
CA GLU A 18 6.30 6.56 -2.41
C GLU A 18 6.27 6.98 -0.94
N LEU A 19 5.27 7.77 -0.54
CA LEU A 19 5.06 8.15 0.86
C LEU A 19 4.82 6.91 1.75
N VAL A 20 3.96 6.00 1.31
CA VAL A 20 3.67 4.75 2.04
C VAL A 20 4.92 3.87 2.12
N ILE A 21 5.65 3.69 1.02
CA ILE A 21 6.89 2.90 1.00
C ILE A 21 7.95 3.50 1.92
N SER A 22 8.07 4.83 1.97
CA SER A 22 8.99 5.52 2.87
C SER A 22 8.65 5.26 4.34
N SER A 23 7.36 5.26 4.70
CA SER A 23 6.89 4.92 6.05
C SER A 23 7.20 3.46 6.42
N ILE A 24 6.92 2.51 5.51
CA ILE A 24 7.25 1.09 5.71
C ILE A 24 8.77 0.94 5.90
N ARG A 25 9.58 1.63 5.10
CA ARG A 25 11.05 1.59 5.20
C ARG A 25 11.53 2.08 6.56
N ALA A 26 10.96 3.17 7.08
CA ALA A 26 11.29 3.70 8.41
C ALA A 26 11.00 2.66 9.51
N HIS A 27 9.80 2.08 9.50
CA HIS A 27 9.41 1.06 10.48
C HIS A 27 10.30 -0.20 10.39
N LEU A 28 10.72 -0.61 9.18
CA LEU A 28 11.67 -1.71 9.01
C LEU A 28 13.06 -1.39 9.57
N ALA A 29 13.50 -0.14 9.49
CA ALA A 29 14.81 0.29 9.98
C ALA A 29 14.90 0.31 11.53
N GLU A 30 13.77 0.47 12.21
CA GLU A 30 13.68 0.45 13.68
C GLU A 30 13.83 -0.96 14.29
N GLN A 31 13.81 -2.01 13.47
CA GLN A 31 13.80 -3.38 13.96
C GLN A 31 15.19 -3.79 14.51
N PRO A 32 15.26 -4.48 15.65
CA PRO A 32 16.52 -4.73 16.37
C PRO A 32 17.43 -5.79 15.75
N SER A 33 16.98 -6.49 14.70
CA SER A 33 17.76 -7.55 14.06
C SER A 33 17.25 -7.88 12.65
N PRO A 34 18.08 -8.50 11.79
CA PRO A 34 17.65 -8.95 10.46
C PRO A 34 16.45 -9.91 10.48
N ARG A 35 16.31 -10.72 11.54
CA ARG A 35 15.15 -11.60 11.73
C ARG A 35 13.88 -10.78 12.02
N ALA A 36 14.00 -9.76 12.87
CA ALA A 36 12.89 -8.86 13.20
C ALA A 36 12.46 -8.02 11.97
N VAL A 37 13.41 -7.52 11.16
CA VAL A 37 13.12 -6.87 9.87
C VAL A 37 12.24 -7.76 8.99
N ARG A 38 12.65 -9.02 8.77
CA ARG A 38 11.89 -9.96 7.93
C ARG A 38 10.51 -10.29 8.52
N ALA A 39 10.40 -10.41 9.83
CA ALA A 39 9.12 -10.63 10.50
C ALA A 39 8.18 -9.43 10.35
N CYS A 40 8.71 -8.21 10.49
CA CYS A 40 7.97 -6.97 10.27
C CYS A 40 7.50 -6.86 8.81
N ALA A 41 8.37 -7.14 7.84
CA ALA A 41 8.01 -7.11 6.42
C ALA A 41 6.86 -8.10 6.09
N ARG A 42 6.90 -9.32 6.64
CA ARG A 42 5.81 -10.29 6.44
C ARG A 42 4.47 -9.84 7.02
N ARG A 43 4.48 -9.13 8.16
CA ARG A 43 3.25 -8.54 8.73
C ARG A 43 2.66 -7.52 7.78
N TRP A 44 3.47 -6.60 7.25
CA TRP A 44 3.01 -5.63 6.25
C TRP A 44 2.39 -6.29 5.02
N VAL A 45 3.03 -7.34 4.47
CA VAL A 45 2.48 -8.07 3.32
C VAL A 45 1.11 -8.66 3.66
N ARG A 46 0.99 -9.34 4.80
CA ARG A 46 -0.29 -9.93 5.26
C ARG A 46 -1.36 -8.84 5.43
N ASP A 47 -1.03 -7.74 6.08
CA ASP A 47 -2.00 -6.69 6.40
C ASP A 47 -2.49 -6.00 5.12
N VAL A 48 -1.61 -5.79 4.13
CA VAL A 48 -1.98 -5.28 2.80
C VAL A 48 -2.92 -6.24 2.07
N HIS A 49 -2.65 -7.54 2.09
CA HIS A 49 -3.55 -8.54 1.49
C HIS A 49 -4.91 -8.55 2.17
N PHE A 50 -4.94 -8.54 3.50
CA PHE A 50 -6.20 -8.49 4.26
C PHE A 50 -7.05 -7.26 3.92
N ILE A 51 -6.41 -6.08 3.80
CA ILE A 51 -7.11 -4.86 3.38
C ILE A 51 -7.65 -5.01 1.95
N ALA A 52 -6.86 -5.56 1.03
CA ALA A 52 -7.28 -5.76 -0.36
C ALA A 52 -8.51 -6.69 -0.44
N ASP A 53 -8.50 -7.80 0.29
CA ASP A 53 -9.64 -8.72 0.36
C ASP A 53 -10.90 -8.02 0.88
N GLY A 54 -10.76 -7.17 1.91
CA GLY A 54 -11.87 -6.38 2.45
C GLY A 54 -12.44 -5.36 1.44
N VAL A 55 -11.57 -4.70 0.67
CA VAL A 55 -11.99 -3.77 -0.39
C VAL A 55 -12.73 -4.51 -1.51
N ILE A 56 -12.22 -5.67 -1.94
CA ILE A 56 -12.86 -6.51 -2.96
C ILE A 56 -14.24 -6.97 -2.48
N ALA A 57 -14.34 -7.44 -1.24
CA ALA A 57 -15.61 -7.87 -0.66
C ALA A 57 -16.63 -6.73 -0.66
N ALA A 58 -16.23 -5.51 -0.25
CA ALA A 58 -17.11 -4.36 -0.26
C ALA A 58 -17.61 -3.99 -1.68
N LEU A 59 -16.73 -4.02 -2.69
CA LEU A 59 -17.10 -3.76 -4.08
C LEU A 59 -18.12 -4.80 -4.59
N ASN A 60 -17.88 -6.08 -4.31
CA ASN A 60 -18.78 -7.16 -4.71
C ASN A 60 -20.13 -7.11 -3.98
N SER A 61 -20.18 -6.60 -2.73
CA SER A 61 -21.44 -6.40 -2.01
C SER A 61 -22.25 -5.26 -2.62
N THR A 62 -21.61 -4.18 -3.06
CA THR A 62 -22.30 -3.05 -3.71
C THR A 62 -22.79 -3.35 -5.13
N GLU A 63 -22.25 -4.38 -5.80
CA GLU A 63 -22.71 -4.80 -7.13
C GLU A 63 -23.93 -5.74 -7.08
N ASN A 64 -24.24 -6.33 -5.92
CA ASN A 64 -25.33 -7.29 -5.74
C ASN A 64 -26.57 -6.72 -5.03
N GLU A 65 -26.59 -5.40 -4.76
CA GLU A 65 -27.76 -4.63 -4.28
C GLU A 65 -28.37 -3.80 -5.41
#